data_AF-L1J6E6-F1
#
_entry.id   AF-L1J6E6-F1
#
_cell.length_a   1.000
_cell.length_b   1.000
_cell.length_c   1.000
_cell.angle_alpha   90.00
_cell.angle_beta   90.00
_cell.angle_gamma   90.00
#
_symmetry.space_group_name_H-M   'P 1'
#
loop_
_entity.id
_entity.type
_entity.pdbx_description
1 polymer ?
#
loop_
_entity_poly.entity_id
_entity_poly.type
_entity_poly.pdbx_seq_one_letter_code
_entity_poly.pdbx_strand_id
1 'polypeptide(L)'
;ILIFLPGIGEIASLQEELEKFSSFACPLQILVLHSLVSREEQEAAMLPATAGHCKVILSTNIAESSITIPDVLYVIDSGLHRGIFFDDTRNMPALLGAWCSQSSAKQRQGRAGRVAPGFVFHLFPRDFHDTVMLPFEEAEIFRVPLERTVLKIKILLEQFGSPSSLLSQSLTPPPSARVNLAIKELFKIGAL
;
A
#
# COMPACT_ATOMS: atom_id res chain seq x y z
N ILE A 1 -6.32 18.12 -2.58
CA ILE A 1 -6.35 17.34 -1.31
C ILE A 1 -6.10 15.88 -1.66
N LEU A 2 -5.24 15.18 -0.92
CA LEU A 2 -4.97 13.75 -1.08
C LEU A 2 -5.37 13.03 0.21
N ILE A 3 -6.23 12.02 0.12
CA ILE A 3 -6.77 11.29 1.27
C ILE A 3 -6.34 9.83 1.17
N PHE A 4 -5.61 9.34 2.17
CA PHE A 4 -5.21 7.94 2.27
C PHE A 4 -6.23 7.12 3.04
N LEU A 5 -6.81 6.14 2.36
CA LEU A 5 -7.83 5.21 2.85
C LEU A 5 -7.35 3.75 2.72
N PRO A 6 -7.86 2.84 3.54
CA PRO A 6 -7.36 1.47 3.59
C PRO A 6 -7.71 0.63 2.36
N GLY A 7 -8.80 0.92 1.64
CA GLY A 7 -9.24 0.13 0.49
C GLY A 7 -10.39 0.75 -0.30
N ILE A 8 -10.82 0.03 -1.34
CA ILE A 8 -11.84 0.50 -2.30
C ILE A 8 -13.22 0.71 -1.65
N GLY A 9 -13.58 -0.10 -0.64
CA GLY A 9 -14.86 0.05 0.06
C GLY A 9 -14.95 1.37 0.82
N GLU A 10 -13.89 1.72 1.55
CA GLU A 10 -13.82 2.98 2.27
C GLU A 10 -13.72 4.18 1.32
N ILE A 11 -13.04 4.02 0.18
CA ILE A 11 -13.01 5.03 -0.89
C ILE A 11 -14.42 5.30 -1.43
N ALA A 12 -15.15 4.26 -1.81
CA ALA A 12 -16.49 4.39 -2.39
C ALA A 12 -17.46 5.04 -1.38
N SER A 13 -17.41 4.63 -0.12
CA SER A 13 -18.24 5.22 0.94
C SER A 13 -17.93 6.71 1.15
N LEU A 14 -16.65 7.11 1.20
CA LEU A 14 -16.31 8.53 1.35
C LEU A 14 -16.68 9.34 0.12
N GLN A 15 -16.50 8.78 -1.08
CA GLN A 15 -16.91 9.44 -2.32
C GLN A 15 -18.40 9.76 -2.31
N GLU A 16 -19.24 8.78 -1.96
CA GLU A 16 -20.69 8.94 -1.90
C GLU A 16 -21.10 10.04 -0.89
N GLU A 17 -20.47 10.07 0.29
CA GLU A 17 -20.74 11.09 1.31
C GLU A 17 -20.28 12.49 0.88
N LEU A 18 -19.14 12.61 0.20
CA LEU A 18 -18.65 13.88 -0.33
C LEU A 18 -19.55 14.41 -1.46
N GLU A 19 -20.08 13.54 -2.31
CA GLU A 19 -21.01 13.91 -3.39
C GLU A 19 -22.37 14.38 -2.85
N LYS A 20 -22.84 13.83 -1.72
CA LYS A 20 -24.06 14.29 -1.03
C LYS A 20 -23.90 15.66 -0.36
N PHE A 21 -22.68 16.01 0.04
CA PHE A 21 -22.44 17.23 0.80
C PHE A 21 -22.30 18.45 -0.12
N SER A 22 -23.36 19.24 -0.27
CA SER A 22 -23.42 20.39 -1.19
C SER A 22 -22.90 21.70 -0.61
N SER A 23 -22.49 21.73 0.68
CA SER A 23 -22.14 22.97 1.40
C SER A 23 -20.66 23.34 1.37
N PHE A 24 -19.89 22.85 0.39
CA PHE A 24 -18.49 23.23 0.25
C PHE A 24 -18.34 24.64 -0.35
N ALA A 25 -17.30 25.36 0.09
CA ALA A 25 -16.98 26.69 -0.41
C ALA A 25 -16.64 26.72 -1.92
N CYS A 26 -16.30 25.57 -2.50
CA CYS A 26 -16.05 25.39 -3.92
C CYS A 26 -16.48 23.98 -4.34
N PRO A 27 -16.85 23.78 -5.62
CA PRO A 27 -17.20 22.45 -6.13
C PRO A 27 -15.99 21.51 -6.07
N LEU A 28 -16.23 20.27 -5.65
CA LEU A 28 -15.19 19.26 -5.56
C LEU A 28 -15.07 18.49 -6.88
N GLN A 29 -13.83 18.26 -7.32
CA GLN A 29 -13.51 17.28 -8.36
C GLN A 29 -12.90 16.06 -7.66
N ILE A 30 -13.74 15.05 -7.44
CA ILE A 30 -13.35 13.83 -6.71
C ILE A 30 -12.78 12.81 -7.71
N LEU A 31 -11.59 12.29 -7.42
CA LEU A 31 -10.87 11.33 -8.26
C LEU A 31 -10.40 10.16 -7.39
N VAL A 32 -10.43 8.95 -7.95
CA VAL A 32 -10.03 7.73 -7.23
C VAL A 32 -8.69 7.23 -7.76
N LEU A 33 -7.80 6.87 -6.83
CA LEU A 33 -6.54 6.17 -7.11
C LEU A 33 -6.50 4.84 -6.37
N HIS A 34 -6.84 3.77 -7.09
CA HIS A 34 -6.81 2.39 -6.62
C HIS A 34 -6.28 1.47 -7.72
N SER A 35 -5.66 0.35 -7.36
CA SER A 35 -5.15 -0.65 -8.32
C SER A 35 -6.20 -1.34 -9.19
N LEU A 36 -7.50 -1.10 -8.93
CA LEU A 36 -8.63 -1.68 -9.66
C LEU A 36 -9.24 -0.69 -10.65
N VAL A 37 -8.83 0.57 -10.58
CA VAL A 37 -9.27 1.67 -11.45
C VAL A 37 -8.47 1.62 -12.74
N SER A 38 -9.09 2.01 -13.85
CA SER A 38 -8.45 1.99 -15.17
C SER A 38 -7.22 2.89 -15.21
N ARG A 39 -6.33 2.64 -16.18
CA ARG A 39 -5.12 3.45 -16.33
C ARG A 39 -5.47 4.90 -16.66
N GLU A 40 -6.49 5.08 -17.50
CA GLU A 40 -6.99 6.37 -17.93
C GLU A 40 -7.48 7.21 -16.75
N GLU A 41 -8.23 6.60 -15.83
CA GLU A 41 -8.69 7.25 -14.59
C GLU A 41 -7.52 7.59 -13.64
N GLN A 42 -6.51 6.72 -13.54
CA GLN A 42 -5.31 7.01 -12.76
C GLN A 42 -4.52 8.18 -13.35
N GLU A 43 -4.41 8.26 -14.67
CA GLU A 43 -3.76 9.37 -15.38
C GLU A 43 -4.55 10.67 -15.21
N ALA A 44 -5.89 10.61 -15.24
CA ALA A 44 -6.75 11.76 -14.95
C ALA A 44 -6.51 12.33 -13.53
N ALA A 45 -6.25 11.47 -12.55
CA ALA A 45 -5.87 11.88 -11.20
C ALA A 45 -4.50 12.58 -11.11
N MET A 46 -3.67 12.54 -12.16
CA MET A 46 -2.40 13.27 -12.24
C MET A 46 -2.54 14.64 -12.89
N LEU A 47 -3.60 14.88 -13.67
CA LEU A 47 -3.84 16.16 -14.34
C LEU A 47 -4.24 17.27 -13.36
N PRO A 48 -3.96 18.55 -13.66
CA PRO A 48 -4.42 19.68 -12.85
C PRO A 48 -5.95 19.69 -12.66
N ALA A 49 -6.39 20.34 -11.58
CA ALA A 49 -7.81 20.52 -11.33
C ALA A 49 -8.47 21.37 -12.43
N THR A 50 -9.73 21.08 -12.74
CA THR A 50 -10.57 21.99 -13.54
C THR A 50 -10.65 23.34 -12.85
N ALA A 51 -10.61 24.43 -13.63
CA ALA A 51 -10.68 25.79 -13.08
C ALA A 51 -11.93 25.96 -12.18
N GLY A 52 -11.74 26.59 -11.02
CA GLY A 52 -12.80 26.81 -10.03
C GLY A 52 -13.17 25.59 -9.17
N HIS A 53 -12.56 24.42 -9.37
CA HIS A 53 -12.81 23.23 -8.58
C HIS A 53 -11.67 22.92 -7.61
N CYS A 54 -12.01 22.37 -6.44
CA CYS A 54 -11.04 21.77 -5.54
C CYS A 54 -10.86 20.29 -5.88
N LYS A 55 -9.67 19.92 -6.32
CA LYS A 55 -9.31 18.52 -6.60
C LYS A 55 -9.14 17.74 -5.31
N VAL A 56 -9.88 16.64 -5.17
CA VAL A 56 -9.81 15.71 -4.05
C VAL A 56 -9.50 14.32 -4.60
N ILE A 57 -8.39 13.74 -4.16
CA ILE A 57 -7.94 12.42 -4.59
C ILE A 57 -8.11 11.46 -3.42
N LEU A 58 -8.92 10.42 -3.62
CA LEU A 58 -9.12 9.33 -2.66
C LEU A 58 -8.23 8.16 -3.07
N SER A 59 -7.28 7.76 -2.23
CA SER A 59 -6.26 6.78 -2.62
C SER A 59 -5.93 5.78 -1.53
N THR A 60 -5.47 4.60 -1.94
CA THR A 60 -4.76 3.67 -1.06
C THR A 60 -3.26 4.01 -1.00
N ASN A 61 -2.44 3.09 -0.50
CA ASN A 61 -0.99 3.19 -0.52
C ASN A 61 -0.37 3.26 -1.94
N ILE A 62 -1.15 3.13 -3.02
CA ILE A 62 -0.64 3.33 -4.39
C ILE A 62 -0.05 4.74 -4.59
N ALA A 63 -0.61 5.76 -3.93
CA ALA A 63 -0.08 7.11 -3.96
C ALA A 63 1.11 7.33 -3.01
N GLU A 64 1.49 6.35 -2.18
CA GLU A 64 2.56 6.49 -1.18
C GLU A 64 3.94 6.53 -1.83
N SER A 65 4.18 5.73 -2.88
CA SER A 65 5.50 5.58 -3.51
C SER A 65 5.47 5.82 -5.03
N SER A 66 4.44 5.35 -5.73
CA SER A 66 4.51 5.13 -7.19
C SER A 66 4.04 6.27 -8.09
N ILE A 67 3.46 7.34 -7.53
CA ILE A 67 2.80 8.40 -8.32
C ILE A 67 3.27 9.78 -7.87
N THR A 68 3.54 10.70 -8.80
CA THR A 68 3.82 12.11 -8.49
C THR A 68 2.62 12.96 -8.85
N ILE A 69 1.94 13.51 -7.84
CA ILE A 69 0.87 14.49 -8.02
C ILE A 69 1.45 15.84 -7.58
N PRO A 70 1.72 16.77 -8.51
CA PRO A 70 2.39 18.02 -8.17
C PRO A 70 1.53 18.89 -7.24
N ASP A 71 0.22 18.96 -7.45
CA ASP A 71 -0.62 20.00 -6.83
C ASP A 71 -1.20 19.62 -5.44
N VAL A 72 -0.53 18.75 -4.69
CA VAL A 72 -1.01 18.33 -3.37
C VAL A 72 -0.50 19.28 -2.29
N LEU A 73 -1.42 20.08 -1.75
CA LEU A 73 -1.18 20.96 -0.59
C LEU A 73 -1.65 20.37 0.73
N TYR A 74 -2.64 19.48 0.69
CA TYR A 74 -3.26 18.91 1.89
C TYR A 74 -3.27 17.38 1.77
N VAL A 75 -2.71 16.72 2.77
CA VAL A 75 -2.78 15.26 2.94
C VAL A 75 -3.62 14.95 4.16
N ILE A 76 -4.57 14.02 4.03
CA ILE A 76 -5.33 13.45 5.14
C ILE A 76 -4.99 11.96 5.18
N ASP A 77 -4.44 11.50 6.29
CA ASP A 77 -3.96 10.13 6.44
C ASP A 77 -4.75 9.40 7.53
N SER A 78 -5.53 8.39 7.12
CA SER A 78 -6.25 7.51 8.06
C SER A 78 -5.31 6.68 8.93
N GLY A 79 -4.04 6.53 8.54
CA GLY A 79 -3.07 5.66 9.23
C GLY A 79 -3.31 4.17 8.99
N LEU A 80 -4.30 3.81 8.17
CA LEU A 80 -4.65 2.42 7.89
C LEU A 80 -4.22 2.03 6.47
N HIS A 81 -4.04 0.73 6.27
CA HIS A 81 -3.86 0.11 4.96
C HIS A 81 -4.41 -1.32 5.00
N ARG A 82 -4.67 -1.90 3.83
CA ARG A 82 -4.91 -3.34 3.68
C ARG A 82 -3.67 -3.98 3.04
N GLY A 83 -3.20 -5.06 3.65
CA GLY A 83 -2.01 -5.79 3.20
C GLY A 83 -2.28 -7.30 3.18
N ILE A 84 -1.51 -8.01 2.35
CA ILE A 84 -1.50 -9.48 2.38
C ILE A 84 -0.57 -9.90 3.51
N PHE A 85 -1.11 -10.69 4.44
CA PHE A 85 -0.37 -11.32 5.54
C PHE A 85 -0.57 -12.82 5.49
N PHE A 86 0.44 -13.57 5.90
CA PHE A 86 0.40 -15.01 5.95
C PHE A 86 -0.18 -15.45 7.30
N ASP A 87 -1.27 -16.21 7.26
CA ASP A 87 -1.86 -16.81 8.45
C ASP A 87 -1.24 -18.19 8.67
N ASP A 88 -0.33 -18.29 9.65
CA ASP A 88 0.35 -19.54 10.00
C ASP A 88 -0.61 -20.64 10.47
N THR A 89 -1.80 -20.28 11.00
CA THR A 89 -2.77 -21.27 11.49
C THR A 89 -3.56 -21.92 10.36
N ARG A 90 -3.92 -21.13 9.34
CA ARG A 90 -4.65 -21.59 8.16
C ARG A 90 -3.74 -21.96 7.00
N ASN A 91 -2.45 -21.65 7.13
CA ASN A 91 -1.44 -21.86 6.10
C ASN A 91 -1.80 -21.20 4.76
N MET A 92 -2.37 -20.00 4.82
CA MET A 92 -2.88 -19.29 3.64
C MET A 92 -2.73 -17.76 3.77
N PRO A 93 -2.60 -17.04 2.66
CA PRO A 93 -2.61 -15.57 2.68
C PRO A 93 -4.01 -15.04 3.04
N ALA A 94 -4.04 -13.97 3.83
CA ALA A 94 -5.23 -13.21 4.17
C ALA A 94 -5.02 -11.72 3.90
N LEU A 95 -6.05 -11.06 3.37
CA LEU A 95 -6.07 -9.60 3.21
C LEU A 95 -6.59 -8.97 4.50
N LEU A 96 -5.71 -8.37 5.29
CA LEU A 96 -6.04 -7.80 6.60
C LEU A 96 -5.84 -6.29 6.61
N GLY A 97 -6.68 -5.60 7.38
CA GLY A 97 -6.47 -4.20 7.72
C GLY A 97 -5.42 -4.09 8.82
N ALA A 98 -4.47 -3.17 8.65
CA ALA A 98 -3.41 -2.91 9.62
C ALA A 98 -3.06 -1.42 9.66
N TRP A 99 -2.46 -0.99 10.76
CA TRP A 99 -1.85 0.33 10.87
C TRP A 99 -0.64 0.43 9.95
N CYS A 100 -0.43 1.59 9.33
CA CYS A 100 0.77 1.87 8.57
C CYS A 100 1.98 2.01 9.51
N SER A 101 3.18 1.89 8.95
CA SER A 101 4.41 2.17 9.69
C SER A 101 4.65 3.67 9.87
N GLN A 102 5.47 4.06 10.83
CA GLN A 102 5.93 5.45 10.99
C GLN A 102 6.62 5.94 9.70
N SER A 103 7.44 5.08 9.08
CA SER A 103 8.06 5.35 7.79
C SER A 103 7.01 5.62 6.69
N SER A 104 5.93 4.85 6.63
CA SER A 104 4.84 5.05 5.68
C SER A 104 4.08 6.35 5.92
N ALA A 105 3.74 6.65 7.17
CA ALA A 105 3.13 7.94 7.54
C ALA A 105 4.01 9.13 7.10
N LYS A 106 5.34 9.01 7.28
CA LYS A 106 6.31 10.00 6.82
C LYS A 106 6.38 10.12 5.30
N GLN A 107 6.28 9.01 4.57
CA GLN A 107 6.21 9.03 3.09
C GLN A 107 4.95 9.73 2.59
N ARG A 108 3.79 9.43 3.22
CA ARG A 108 2.51 10.09 2.95
C ARG A 108 2.58 11.59 3.25
N GLN A 109 3.23 11.97 4.36
CA GLN A 109 3.48 13.37 4.70
C GLN A 109 4.26 14.09 3.58
N GLY A 110 5.28 13.44 3.01
CA GLY A 110 6.08 13.95 1.88
C GLY A 110 5.33 14.09 0.55
N ARG A 111 4.03 13.77 0.51
CA ARG A 111 3.16 14.05 -0.64
C ARG A 111 2.62 15.47 -0.63
N ALA A 112 2.52 16.11 0.53
CA ALA A 112 2.31 17.55 0.61
C ALA A 112 3.66 18.28 0.56
N GLY A 113 3.65 19.59 0.26
CA GLY A 113 4.83 20.42 0.48
C GLY A 113 5.86 20.45 -0.66
N ARG A 114 5.57 19.82 -1.81
CA ARG A 114 6.54 19.73 -2.92
C ARG A 114 6.71 21.04 -3.70
N VAL A 115 5.61 21.75 -3.92
CA VAL A 115 5.58 22.95 -4.79
C VAL A 115 5.26 24.22 -4.00
N ALA A 116 4.59 24.07 -2.86
CA ALA A 116 4.29 25.13 -1.91
C ALA A 116 4.09 24.52 -0.51
N PRO A 117 4.16 25.30 0.58
CA PRO A 117 3.88 24.82 1.93
C PRO A 117 2.54 24.10 1.99
N GLY A 118 2.53 22.94 2.63
CA GLY A 118 1.35 22.09 2.74
C GLY A 118 1.09 21.63 4.17
N PHE A 119 -0.10 21.06 4.39
CA PHE A 119 -0.53 20.54 5.67
C PHE A 119 -0.81 19.05 5.58
N VAL A 120 -0.56 18.36 6.69
CA VAL A 120 -0.79 16.93 6.81
C VAL A 120 -1.60 16.68 8.08
N PHE A 121 -2.71 15.98 7.92
CA PHE A 121 -3.63 15.63 8.98
C PHE A 121 -3.58 14.12 9.19
N HIS A 122 -2.93 13.70 10.27
CA HIS A 122 -2.94 12.30 10.70
C HIS A 122 -4.17 12.06 11.58
N LEU A 123 -5.01 11.09 11.22
CA LEU A 123 -6.23 10.75 11.96
C LEU A 123 -5.96 9.74 13.09
N PHE A 124 -4.80 9.87 13.73
CA PHE A 124 -4.36 9.05 14.85
C PHE A 124 -3.56 9.90 15.85
N PRO A 125 -3.61 9.59 17.16
CA PRO A 125 -2.86 10.33 18.16
C PRO A 125 -1.34 10.23 17.96
N ARG A 126 -0.61 11.30 18.32
CA ARG A 126 0.87 11.31 18.30
C ARG A 126 1.46 10.20 19.17
N ASP A 127 0.95 10.04 20.39
CA ASP A 127 1.46 9.00 21.31
C ASP A 127 1.29 7.60 20.73
N PHE A 128 0.19 7.36 19.99
CA PHE A 128 -0.03 6.09 19.30
C PHE A 128 0.98 5.86 18.16
N HIS A 129 1.27 6.91 17.37
CA HIS A 129 2.31 6.85 16.34
C HIS A 129 3.69 6.52 16.96
N ASP A 130 4.05 7.18 18.05
CA ASP A 130 5.39 7.09 18.63
C ASP A 130 5.61 5.79 19.43
N THR A 131 4.55 5.20 19.98
CA THR A 131 4.66 4.03 20.90
C THR A 131 4.09 2.72 20.35
N VAL A 132 3.13 2.75 19.43
CA VAL A 132 2.41 1.56 18.96
C VAL A 132 2.70 1.23 17.49
N MET A 133 2.79 2.24 16.61
CA MET A 133 3.10 2.00 15.21
C MET A 133 4.53 1.50 15.02
N LEU A 134 4.71 0.50 14.15
CA LEU A 134 6.04 -0.02 13.84
C LEU A 134 6.88 1.04 13.10
N PRO A 135 8.19 1.15 13.37
CA PRO A 135 9.06 2.09 12.67
C PRO A 135 9.07 1.88 11.15
N PHE A 136 9.08 0.62 10.73
CA PHE A 136 9.09 0.18 9.33
C PHE A 136 8.07 -0.94 9.14
N GLU A 137 7.54 -1.07 7.91
CA GLU A 137 6.77 -2.25 7.54
C GLU A 137 7.65 -3.50 7.63
N GLU A 138 7.04 -4.61 8.05
CA GLU A 138 7.70 -5.91 8.01
C GLU A 138 8.05 -6.28 6.56
N ALA A 139 9.26 -6.77 6.35
CA ALA A 139 9.73 -7.13 5.02
C ALA A 139 8.80 -8.16 4.39
N GLU A 140 8.47 -7.96 3.11
CA GLU A 140 7.48 -8.75 2.37
C GLU A 140 7.72 -10.26 2.50
N ILE A 141 8.99 -10.67 2.51
CA ILE A 141 9.43 -12.07 2.63
C ILE A 141 8.96 -12.79 3.91
N PHE A 142 8.62 -12.05 4.98
CA PHE A 142 8.05 -12.60 6.21
C PHE A 142 6.53 -12.60 6.23
N ARG A 143 5.87 -11.85 5.35
CA ARG A 143 4.41 -11.67 5.38
C ARG A 143 3.68 -12.26 4.20
N VAL A 144 4.36 -12.59 3.09
CA VAL A 144 3.73 -13.19 1.91
C VAL A 144 4.12 -14.66 1.69
N PRO A 145 3.25 -15.46 1.04
CA PRO A 145 3.60 -16.81 0.59
C PRO A 145 4.83 -16.81 -0.34
N LEU A 146 5.70 -17.82 -0.21
CA LEU A 146 7.01 -17.85 -0.88
C LEU A 146 7.03 -18.68 -2.17
N GLU A 147 5.94 -19.31 -2.57
CA GLU A 147 5.85 -20.24 -3.71
C GLU A 147 6.28 -19.54 -5.01
N ARG A 148 5.78 -18.33 -5.25
CA ARG A 148 6.16 -17.54 -6.43
C ARG A 148 7.64 -17.17 -6.43
N THR A 149 8.19 -16.86 -5.26
CA THR A 149 9.62 -16.51 -5.11
C THR A 149 10.50 -17.75 -5.33
N VAL A 150 10.12 -18.89 -4.76
CA VAL A 150 10.81 -20.18 -4.94
C VAL A 150 10.82 -20.59 -6.41
N LEU A 151 9.68 -20.51 -7.11
CA LEU A 151 9.62 -20.79 -8.55
C LEU A 151 10.51 -19.85 -9.36
N LYS A 152 10.47 -18.54 -9.09
CA LYS A 152 11.33 -17.57 -9.78
C LYS A 152 12.81 -17.90 -9.57
N ILE A 153 13.22 -18.23 -8.34
CA ILE A 153 14.59 -18.63 -8.05
C ILE A 153 14.95 -19.91 -8.82
N LYS A 154 14.04 -20.89 -8.84
CA LYS A 154 14.28 -22.13 -9.57
C LYS A 154 14.47 -21.87 -11.06
N ILE A 155 13.66 -21.01 -11.69
CA ILE A 155 13.77 -20.68 -13.12
C ILE A 155 15.03 -19.87 -13.44
N LEU A 156 15.33 -18.86 -12.63
CA LEU A 156 16.37 -17.86 -12.96
C LEU A 156 17.76 -18.27 -12.51
N LEU A 157 17.86 -19.17 -11.52
CA LEU A 157 19.08 -19.40 -10.76
C LEU A 157 19.37 -20.90 -10.61
N GLU A 158 18.99 -21.73 -11.58
CA GLU A 158 19.26 -23.18 -11.57
C GLU A 158 20.73 -23.52 -11.25
N GLN A 159 21.65 -22.67 -11.71
CA GLN A 159 23.09 -22.81 -11.51
C GLN A 159 23.63 -22.33 -10.14
N PHE A 160 22.83 -21.60 -9.35
CA PHE A 160 23.27 -21.00 -8.08
C PHE A 160 22.81 -21.79 -6.84
N GLY A 161 22.31 -23.00 -7.03
CA GLY A 161 21.96 -23.93 -5.94
C GLY A 161 20.46 -23.99 -5.64
N SER A 162 20.13 -24.43 -4.43
CA SER A 162 18.73 -24.60 -4.03
C SER A 162 18.08 -23.28 -3.63
N PRO A 163 16.75 -23.12 -3.80
CA PRO A 163 16.03 -21.94 -3.30
C PRO A 163 16.30 -21.65 -1.82
N SER A 164 16.40 -22.70 -0.99
CA SER A 164 16.71 -22.59 0.44
C SER A 164 18.10 -22.00 0.69
N SER A 165 19.13 -22.46 -0.02
CA SER A 165 20.50 -21.94 0.15
C SER A 165 20.62 -20.48 -0.31
N LEU A 166 19.89 -20.10 -1.36
CA LEU A 166 19.92 -18.72 -1.85
C LEU A 166 19.17 -17.77 -0.92
N LEU A 167 17.96 -18.13 -0.49
CA LEU A 167 17.15 -17.29 0.41
C LEU A 167 17.83 -17.08 1.77
N SER A 168 18.62 -18.06 2.23
CA SER A 168 19.42 -17.93 3.46
C SER A 168 20.49 -16.83 3.40
N GLN A 169 20.89 -16.40 2.19
CA GLN A 169 21.89 -15.35 1.95
C GLN A 169 21.26 -13.98 1.65
N SER A 170 19.93 -13.86 1.73
CA SER A 170 19.25 -12.57 1.51
C SER A 170 19.48 -11.60 2.66
N LEU A 171 19.22 -10.30 2.42
CA LEU A 171 19.38 -9.24 3.43
C LEU A 171 18.63 -9.56 4.74
N THR A 172 17.45 -10.16 4.62
CA THR A 172 16.65 -10.61 5.76
C THR A 172 16.11 -12.02 5.46
N PRO A 173 16.83 -13.07 5.87
CA PRO A 173 16.47 -14.45 5.53
C PRO A 173 15.10 -14.86 6.11
N PRO A 174 14.22 -15.49 5.31
CA PRO A 174 12.96 -15.99 5.82
C PRO A 174 13.16 -17.24 6.69
N PRO A 175 12.19 -17.58 7.56
CA PRO A 175 12.23 -18.83 8.31
C PRO A 175 12.30 -20.02 7.37
N SER A 176 13.22 -20.95 7.62
CA SER A 176 13.43 -22.15 6.80
C SER A 176 12.16 -23.00 6.67
N ALA A 177 11.34 -23.05 7.72
CA ALA A 177 10.05 -23.73 7.73
C ALA A 177 9.11 -23.21 6.62
N ARG A 178 9.08 -21.89 6.37
CA ARG A 178 8.24 -21.28 5.33
C ARG A 178 8.74 -21.59 3.93
N VAL A 179 10.07 -21.62 3.75
CA VAL A 179 10.66 -22.00 2.46
C VAL A 179 10.35 -23.47 2.15
N ASN A 180 10.52 -24.36 3.12
CA ASN A 180 10.22 -25.78 2.97
C ASN A 180 8.74 -26.03 2.70
N LEU A 181 7.86 -25.29 3.37
CA LEU A 181 6.43 -25.33 3.11
C LEU A 181 6.12 -24.93 1.66
N ALA A 182 6.64 -23.80 1.18
CA ALA A 182 6.42 -23.35 -0.18
C ALA A 182 6.91 -24.38 -1.22
N ILE A 183 8.08 -24.98 -1.01
CA ILE A 183 8.59 -26.08 -1.86
C ILE A 183 7.63 -27.27 -1.85
N LYS A 184 7.13 -27.66 -0.67
CA LYS A 184 6.18 -28.78 -0.53
C LYS A 184 4.87 -28.51 -1.27
N GLU A 185 4.32 -27.29 -1.16
CA GLU A 185 3.10 -26.92 -1.89
C GLU A 185 3.31 -26.93 -3.40
N LEU A 186 4.46 -26.46 -3.88
CA LEU A 186 4.79 -26.48 -5.31
C LEU A 186 4.91 -27.91 -5.88
N PHE A 187 5.51 -28.85 -5.13
CA PHE A 187 5.53 -30.27 -5.51
C PHE A 187 4.12 -30.87 -5.55
N LYS A 188 3.25 -30.55 -4.58
CA LYS A 188 1.88 -31.05 -4.55
C LYS A 188 1.06 -30.64 -5.79
N ILE A 189 1.29 -29.43 -6.30
CA ILE A 189 0.60 -28.92 -7.50
C ILE A 189 1.32 -29.28 -8.82
N GLY A 190 2.43 -30.02 -8.78
CA GLY A 190 3.21 -30.42 -9.95
C GLY A 190 3.97 -29.28 -10.63
N ALA A 191 4.24 -28.19 -9.92
CA ALA A 191 4.99 -27.04 -10.43
C ALA A 191 6.52 -27.17 -10.21
N LEU A 192 6.94 -28.10 -9.36
CA LEU A 192 8.32 -28.53 -9.14
C LEU A 192 8.45 -30.05 -9.31
#